data_AF-A0A5N5DMT8-F1
#
_entry.id   AF-A0A5N5DMT8-F1
#
_cell.length_a   1.000
_cell.length_b   1.000
_cell.length_c   1.000
_cell.angle_alpha   90.00
_cell.angle_beta   90.00
_cell.angle_gamma   90.00
#
_symmetry.space_group_name_H-M   'P 1'
#
loop_
_entity.id
_entity.type
_entity.pdbx_description
1 polymer ?
#
loop_
_entity_poly.entity_id
_entity_poly.type
_entity_poly.pdbx_seq_one_letter_code
_entity_poly.pdbx_strand_id
1 'polypeptide(L)'
;MFPPSQGLNLDIDAISGITGSISIACWVVVFSPQIIENFRRGSAEGLSVVFIVVWLLGDVFNIVGAVLQRVLPTMIILAIYYTLADIVLLAQCFYYKGFTLKDEVRKPEDDDEPPREPSETSALLGQSRPAHISDFEGGRRRSSFSSFTERLFHDGEHLSPATPFVDTPAPDTARQAPRSALKSVLFNLVAVILVCAAGFLGWLFTYQPPENNTANEGEDSIQFNVLGQIGGYICCVLYLGSRVPQLYLNYKRQSTEGISMLFFIFACLGNLTYVISILAYKPVCHGHGGHCRPGEAGDIYGRYFLVNLSWLLGSFGTLLLDAGVFVQYFMYKKDDSDEAVV
;
A
#
# COMPACT_ATOMS: atom_id res chain seq x y z
N MET A 1 -21.67 3.04 46.78
CA MET A 1 -22.14 2.17 45.69
C MET A 1 -21.22 2.43 44.51
N PHE A 2 -20.21 1.57 44.31
CA PHE A 2 -19.35 1.68 43.14
C PHE A 2 -20.20 1.38 41.91
N PRO A 3 -20.11 2.16 40.82
CA PRO A 3 -20.75 1.75 39.57
C PRO A 3 -20.20 0.36 39.21
N PRO A 4 -21.05 -0.55 38.70
CA PRO A 4 -20.54 -1.82 38.21
C PRO A 4 -19.47 -1.48 37.18
N SER A 5 -18.28 -2.07 37.34
CA SER A 5 -17.29 -2.11 36.27
C SER A 5 -18.01 -2.75 35.08
N GLN A 6 -18.50 -1.93 34.15
CA GLN A 6 -18.77 -2.36 32.80
C GLN A 6 -17.43 -2.92 32.32
N GLY A 7 -17.27 -4.23 32.46
CA GLY A 7 -16.18 -4.94 31.83
C GLY A 7 -16.18 -4.48 30.39
N LEU A 8 -14.99 -4.16 29.88
CA LEU A 8 -14.74 -3.70 28.53
C LEU A 8 -15.16 -4.83 27.55
N ASN A 9 -16.46 -5.09 27.42
CA ASN A 9 -17.04 -5.92 26.38
C ASN A 9 -16.91 -5.08 25.12
N LEU A 10 -15.72 -5.14 24.52
CA LEU A 10 -15.51 -4.69 23.15
C LEU A 10 -16.55 -5.44 22.32
N ASP A 11 -17.62 -4.74 21.95
CA ASP A 11 -18.64 -5.28 21.07
C ASP A 11 -17.97 -5.68 19.76
N ILE A 12 -18.45 -6.75 19.13
CA ILE A 12 -17.89 -7.25 17.87
C ILE A 12 -17.91 -6.13 16.81
N ASP A 13 -18.93 -5.29 16.87
CA ASP A 13 -19.10 -4.12 16.01
C ASP A 13 -17.99 -3.06 16.24
N ALA A 14 -17.53 -2.88 17.48
CA ALA A 14 -16.41 -2.01 17.79
C ALA A 14 -15.09 -2.58 17.26
N ILE A 15 -14.88 -3.90 17.36
CA ILE A 15 -13.70 -4.56 16.78
C ILE A 15 -13.67 -4.37 15.26
N SER A 16 -14.80 -4.58 14.59
CA SER A 16 -14.92 -4.36 13.14
C SER A 16 -14.61 -2.92 12.76
N GLY A 17 -15.21 -1.95 13.46
CA GLY A 17 -14.99 -0.53 13.21
C GLY A 17 -13.55 -0.08 13.44
N ILE A 18 -12.93 -0.46 14.55
CA ILE A 18 -11.55 -0.09 14.89
C ILE A 18 -10.58 -0.66 13.83
N THR A 19 -10.70 -1.96 13.55
CA THR A 19 -9.79 -2.62 12.61
C THR A 19 -10.00 -2.14 11.18
N GLY A 20 -11.24 -1.86 10.77
CA GLY A 20 -11.55 -1.23 9.48
C GLY A 20 -10.92 0.16 9.35
N SER A 21 -10.97 0.98 10.41
CA SER A 21 -10.36 2.32 10.42
C SER A 21 -8.83 2.28 10.39
N ILE A 22 -8.21 1.35 11.13
CA ILE A 22 -6.76 1.11 11.06
C ILE A 22 -6.35 0.67 9.65
N SER A 23 -7.13 -0.19 9.00
CA SER A 23 -6.88 -0.59 7.62
C SER A 23 -6.85 0.63 6.68
N ILE A 24 -7.87 1.50 6.75
CA ILE A 24 -7.91 2.76 5.99
C ILE A 24 -6.67 3.61 6.24
N ALA A 25 -6.28 3.81 7.50
CA ALA A 25 -5.09 4.59 7.84
C ALA A 25 -3.80 4.00 7.24
N CYS A 26 -3.62 2.67 7.28
CA CYS A 26 -2.47 2.00 6.67
C CYS A 26 -2.39 2.28 5.18
N TRP A 27 -3.51 2.13 4.47
CA TRP A 27 -3.57 2.28 3.02
C TRP A 27 -3.39 3.72 2.56
N VAL A 28 -3.91 4.68 3.32
CA VAL A 28 -3.65 6.10 3.06
C VAL A 28 -2.15 6.42 3.15
N VAL A 29 -1.48 5.92 4.18
CA VAL A 29 -0.04 6.14 4.39
C VAL A 29 0.82 5.43 3.34
N VAL A 30 0.35 4.32 2.78
CA VAL A 30 1.05 3.59 1.72
C VAL A 30 1.07 4.36 0.40
N PHE A 31 -0.07 4.90 -0.05
CA PHE A 31 -0.17 5.54 -1.37
C PHE A 31 0.28 7.02 -1.37
N SER A 32 0.09 7.73 -0.26
CA SER A 32 0.36 9.18 -0.19
C SER A 32 1.82 9.57 -0.49
N PRO A 33 2.85 8.87 0.02
CA PRO A 33 4.24 9.25 -0.21
C PRO A 33 4.60 9.26 -1.70
N GLN A 34 4.14 8.28 -2.48
CA GLN A 34 4.45 8.22 -3.90
C GLN A 34 3.83 9.38 -4.67
N ILE A 35 2.55 9.69 -4.40
CA ILE A 35 1.84 10.79 -5.05
C ILE A 35 2.54 12.12 -4.76
N ILE A 36 2.92 12.34 -3.50
CA ILE A 36 3.62 13.55 -3.06
C ILE A 36 4.99 13.63 -3.71
N GLU A 37 5.72 12.52 -3.78
CA GLU A 37 7.08 12.51 -4.30
C GLU A 37 7.11 12.78 -5.80
N ASN A 38 6.22 12.16 -6.58
CA ASN A 38 6.07 12.46 -8.00
C ASN A 38 5.82 13.96 -8.25
N PHE A 39 4.93 14.56 -7.44
CA PHE A 39 4.60 15.97 -7.53
C PHE A 39 5.81 16.86 -7.20
N ARG A 40 6.54 16.52 -6.13
CA ARG A 40 7.71 17.27 -5.67
C ARG A 40 8.88 17.19 -6.65
N ARG A 41 9.13 16.02 -7.23
CA ARG A 41 10.19 15.80 -8.21
C ARG A 41 9.83 16.35 -9.59
N GLY A 42 8.54 16.50 -9.87
CA GLY A 42 8.08 16.83 -11.22
C GLY A 42 8.40 15.72 -12.23
N SER A 43 8.49 14.47 -11.76
CA SER A 43 8.81 13.30 -12.56
C SER A 43 8.05 12.08 -12.04
N ALA A 44 7.60 11.22 -12.95
CA ALA A 44 7.05 9.89 -12.65
C ALA A 44 8.01 8.77 -13.11
N GLU A 45 9.29 9.10 -13.30
CA GLU A 45 10.34 8.15 -13.60
C GLU A 45 10.40 7.07 -12.51
N GLY A 46 10.55 5.82 -12.93
CA GLY A 46 10.45 4.69 -12.03
C GLY A 46 9.05 4.12 -11.84
N LEU A 47 7.93 4.71 -12.28
CA LEU A 47 6.58 4.10 -12.24
C LEU A 47 6.19 3.34 -13.53
N SER A 48 5.52 2.19 -13.43
CA SER A 48 5.03 1.39 -14.56
C SER A 48 3.61 1.79 -14.90
N VAL A 49 3.41 2.31 -16.11
CA VAL A 49 2.09 2.69 -16.61
C VAL A 49 1.20 1.46 -16.76
N VAL A 50 1.76 0.35 -17.25
CA VAL A 50 1.03 -0.92 -17.44
C VAL A 50 0.51 -1.42 -16.11
N PHE A 51 1.33 -1.37 -15.06
CA PHE A 51 0.95 -1.83 -13.74
C PHE A 51 -0.17 -0.97 -13.12
N ILE A 52 -0.06 0.36 -13.21
CA ILE A 52 -1.11 1.27 -12.74
C ILE A 52 -2.42 1.06 -13.51
N VAL A 53 -2.37 0.81 -14.81
CA VAL A 53 -3.57 0.51 -15.62
C VAL A 53 -4.24 -0.80 -15.18
N VAL A 54 -3.46 -1.84 -14.89
CA VAL A 54 -3.99 -3.12 -14.39
C VAL A 54 -4.64 -2.94 -13.02
N TRP A 55 -4.04 -2.15 -12.13
CA TRP A 55 -4.64 -1.82 -10.84
C TRP A 55 -5.91 -1.00 -10.98
N LEU A 56 -5.90 0.08 -11.76
CA LEU A 56 -7.08 0.90 -11.99
C LEU A 56 -8.24 0.07 -12.57
N LEU A 57 -7.95 -0.90 -13.44
CA LEU A 57 -8.95 -1.84 -13.93
C LEU A 57 -9.52 -2.71 -12.80
N GLY A 58 -8.65 -3.23 -11.93
CA GLY A 58 -9.05 -3.97 -10.73
C GLY A 58 -9.92 -3.13 -9.79
N ASP A 59 -9.53 -1.88 -9.55
CA ASP A 59 -10.21 -0.89 -8.73
C ASP A 59 -11.63 -0.58 -9.23
N VAL A 60 -11.80 -0.41 -10.54
CA VAL A 60 -13.12 -0.21 -11.16
C VAL A 60 -14.01 -1.42 -10.89
N PHE A 61 -13.50 -2.64 -11.10
CA PHE A 61 -14.25 -3.86 -10.79
C PHE A 61 -14.50 -4.02 -9.28
N ASN A 62 -13.59 -3.52 -8.43
CA ASN A 62 -13.74 -3.50 -6.98
C ASN A 62 -14.92 -2.62 -6.55
N ILE A 63 -15.00 -1.38 -7.05
CA ILE A 63 -16.12 -0.47 -6.76
C ILE A 63 -17.44 -1.08 -7.25
N VAL A 64 -17.49 -1.54 -8.51
CA VAL A 64 -18.70 -2.12 -9.09
C VAL A 64 -19.14 -3.34 -8.28
N GLY A 65 -18.20 -4.23 -7.95
CA GLY A 65 -18.46 -5.40 -7.11
C GLY A 65 -19.01 -5.01 -5.74
N ALA A 66 -18.34 -4.08 -5.06
CA ALA A 66 -18.64 -3.70 -3.69
C ALA A 66 -20.00 -3.02 -3.57
N VAL A 67 -20.33 -2.12 -4.49
CA VAL A 67 -21.62 -1.42 -4.53
C VAL A 67 -22.76 -2.38 -4.87
N LEU A 68 -22.59 -3.23 -5.88
CA LEU A 68 -23.63 -4.20 -6.28
C LEU A 68 -23.93 -5.23 -5.20
N GLN A 69 -22.92 -5.56 -4.41
CA GLN A 69 -23.00 -6.54 -3.33
C GLN A 69 -23.45 -5.92 -1.99
N ARG A 70 -23.40 -4.58 -1.86
CA ARG A 70 -23.67 -3.84 -0.62
C ARG A 70 -22.79 -4.30 0.55
N VAL A 71 -21.50 -4.46 0.30
CA VAL A 71 -20.51 -4.82 1.34
C VAL A 71 -20.32 -3.68 2.35
N LEU A 72 -19.52 -3.91 3.40
CA LEU A 72 -19.29 -2.95 4.48
C LEU A 72 -18.86 -1.57 3.92
N PRO A 73 -19.37 -0.46 4.51
CA PRO A 73 -19.01 0.89 4.07
C PRO A 73 -17.50 1.15 4.02
N THR A 74 -16.73 0.60 4.96
CA THR A 74 -15.26 0.70 4.99
C THR A 74 -14.61 0.12 3.73
N MET A 75 -15.14 -0.98 3.21
CA MET A 75 -14.66 -1.62 1.98
C MET A 75 -14.93 -0.75 0.75
N ILE A 76 -16.10 -0.11 0.70
CA ILE A 76 -16.48 0.81 -0.37
C ILE A 76 -15.60 2.07 -0.33
N ILE A 77 -15.37 2.65 0.86
CA ILE A 77 -14.47 3.80 1.05
C ILE A 77 -13.07 3.48 0.56
N LEU A 78 -12.52 2.31 0.91
CA LEU A 78 -11.21 1.86 0.44
C LEU A 78 -11.17 1.70 -1.09
N ALA A 79 -12.18 1.07 -1.69
CA ALA A 79 -12.24 0.89 -3.14
C ALA A 79 -12.27 2.23 -3.89
N ILE A 80 -13.04 3.21 -3.38
CA ILE A 80 -13.06 4.58 -3.91
C ILE A 80 -11.69 5.25 -3.74
N TYR A 81 -11.09 5.13 -2.57
CA TYR A 81 -9.79 5.72 -2.29
C TYR A 81 -8.70 5.21 -3.24
N TYR A 82 -8.59 3.89 -3.44
CA TYR A 82 -7.61 3.33 -4.39
C TYR A 82 -7.86 3.83 -5.80
N THR A 83 -9.12 3.82 -6.25
CA THR A 83 -9.46 4.27 -7.60
C THR A 83 -9.01 5.71 -7.83
N LEU A 84 -9.22 6.58 -6.83
CA LEU A 84 -8.76 7.97 -6.89
C LEU A 84 -7.24 8.07 -6.87
N ALA A 85 -6.55 7.30 -6.03
CA ALA A 85 -5.10 7.27 -5.97
C ALA A 85 -4.50 6.82 -7.31
N ASP A 86 -5.04 5.78 -7.93
CA ASP A 86 -4.61 5.26 -9.22
C ASP A 86 -4.87 6.24 -10.35
N ILE A 87 -6.02 6.92 -10.38
CA ILE A 87 -6.29 8.00 -11.34
C ILE A 87 -5.26 9.12 -11.18
N VAL A 88 -4.94 9.53 -9.95
CA VAL A 88 -3.94 10.58 -9.69
C VAL A 88 -2.55 10.13 -10.15
N LEU A 89 -2.12 8.91 -9.82
CA LEU A 89 -0.84 8.37 -10.24
C LEU A 89 -0.75 8.24 -11.77
N LEU A 90 -1.81 7.76 -12.42
CA LEU A 90 -1.87 7.65 -13.87
C LEU A 90 -1.84 9.04 -14.54
N ALA A 91 -2.56 10.02 -13.98
CA ALA A 91 -2.52 11.40 -14.45
C ALA A 91 -1.12 12.00 -14.31
N GLN A 92 -0.43 11.76 -13.19
CA GLN A 92 0.97 12.17 -13.02
C GLN A 92 1.88 11.51 -14.05
N CYS A 93 1.69 10.21 -14.34
CA CYS A 93 2.45 9.52 -15.37
C CYS A 93 2.27 10.18 -16.74
N PHE A 94 1.03 10.44 -17.17
CA PHE A 94 0.79 11.10 -18.46
C PHE A 94 1.25 12.56 -18.50
N TYR A 95 1.17 13.28 -17.37
CA TYR A 95 1.62 14.66 -17.29
C TYR A 95 3.15 14.77 -17.38
N TYR A 96 3.90 13.90 -16.71
CA TYR A 96 5.36 13.98 -16.66
C TYR A 96 6.07 13.18 -17.76
N LYS A 97 5.55 12.03 -18.20
CA LYS A 97 6.14 11.18 -19.26
C LYS A 97 5.54 11.41 -20.65
N GLY A 98 4.39 12.07 -20.74
CA GLY A 98 3.59 12.13 -21.97
C GLY A 98 2.72 10.88 -22.17
N PHE A 99 1.91 10.88 -23.23
CA PHE A 99 0.98 9.79 -23.55
C PHE A 99 1.67 8.58 -24.18
N THR A 100 2.47 7.87 -23.40
CA THR A 100 3.13 6.62 -23.82
C THR A 100 2.64 5.47 -22.95
N LEU A 101 1.87 4.55 -23.54
CA LEU A 101 1.32 3.36 -22.86
C LEU A 101 2.33 2.20 -22.73
N LYS A 102 3.53 2.37 -23.27
CA LYS A 102 4.62 1.40 -23.16
C LYS A 102 5.64 1.92 -22.16
N ASP A 103 5.99 1.08 -21.21
CA ASP A 103 7.15 1.34 -20.37
C ASP A 103 8.40 1.13 -21.24
N GLU A 104 9.10 2.22 -21.57
CA GLU A 104 10.39 2.14 -22.26
C GLU A 104 11.42 1.59 -21.29
N VAL A 105 11.80 0.33 -21.49
CA VAL A 105 12.97 -0.25 -20.82
C VAL A 105 14.19 0.36 -21.48
N ARG A 106 14.82 1.35 -20.82
CA ARG A 106 16.14 1.80 -21.23
C ARG A 106 17.09 0.62 -21.08
N LYS A 107 17.42 -0.02 -22.20
CA LYS A 107 18.46 -1.03 -22.26
C LYS A 107 19.74 -0.34 -21.76
N PRO A 108 20.52 -0.91 -20.82
CA PRO A 108 21.85 -0.38 -20.58
C PRO A 108 22.52 -0.29 -21.95
N GLU A 109 23.03 0.90 -22.27
CA GLU A 109 23.87 1.09 -23.44
C GLU A 109 24.97 0.02 -23.30
N ASP A 110 25.04 -0.89 -24.27
CA ASP A 110 26.12 -1.87 -24.30
C ASP A 110 27.42 -1.04 -24.32
N ASP A 111 28.16 -1.02 -23.20
CA ASP A 111 29.53 -0.49 -23.10
C ASP A 111 30.52 -1.26 -24.02
N ASP A 112 30.01 -2.12 -24.90
CA ASP A 112 30.71 -2.88 -25.93
C ASP A 112 30.73 -2.17 -27.30
N GLU A 113 30.33 -0.90 -27.42
CA GLU A 113 30.70 -0.11 -28.61
C GLU A 113 32.17 0.34 -28.44
N PRO A 114 33.12 -0.14 -29.27
CA PRO A 114 34.51 0.29 -29.18
C PRO A 114 34.57 1.82 -29.31
N PRO A 115 35.56 2.50 -28.67
CA PRO A 115 35.64 3.95 -28.70
C PRO A 115 35.53 4.43 -30.14
N ARG A 116 34.44 5.14 -30.48
CA ARG A 116 34.30 5.74 -31.81
C ARG A 116 35.52 6.62 -32.04
N GLU A 117 36.27 6.32 -33.10
CA GLU A 117 37.33 7.21 -33.54
C GLU A 117 36.74 8.61 -33.73
N PRO A 118 37.38 9.66 -33.18
CA PRO A 118 36.84 11.00 -33.25
C PRO A 118 36.75 11.45 -34.71
N SER A 119 35.53 11.58 -35.23
CA SER A 119 35.28 12.21 -36.53
C SER A 119 35.24 13.74 -36.40
N GLU A 120 35.40 14.44 -37.52
CA GLU A 120 35.56 15.89 -37.63
C GLU A 120 34.38 16.73 -37.06
N THR A 121 33.30 16.11 -36.60
CA THR A 121 32.17 16.77 -35.93
C THR A 121 32.24 16.74 -34.40
N SER A 122 33.27 16.14 -33.81
CA SER A 122 33.45 16.11 -32.35
C SER A 122 33.91 17.46 -31.82
N ALA A 123 33.15 18.02 -30.86
CA ALA A 123 33.42 19.34 -30.28
C ALA A 123 34.78 19.36 -29.55
N LEU A 124 35.68 20.21 -30.05
CA LEU A 124 37.12 20.17 -29.72
C LEU A 124 37.51 20.91 -28.43
N LEU A 125 36.55 21.33 -27.60
CA LEU A 125 36.81 22.03 -26.34
C LEU A 125 35.80 21.57 -25.28
N GLY A 126 36.30 20.91 -24.24
CA GLY A 126 35.56 20.61 -23.01
C GLY A 126 35.09 21.92 -22.37
N GLN A 127 33.82 22.25 -22.56
CA GLN A 127 33.21 23.41 -21.94
C GLN A 127 32.80 23.01 -20.51
N SER A 128 33.75 23.14 -19.59
CA SER A 128 33.47 23.31 -18.17
C SER A 128 32.44 24.43 -18.01
N ARG A 129 31.19 24.07 -17.70
CA ARG A 129 30.21 25.07 -17.25
C ARG A 129 30.44 25.34 -15.76
N PRO A 130 30.45 26.62 -15.33
CA PRO A 130 30.92 26.99 -14.00
C PRO A 130 29.88 26.69 -12.93
N ALA A 131 30.34 26.37 -11.72
CA ALA A 131 29.54 26.42 -10.51
C ALA A 131 28.92 27.81 -10.35
N HIS A 132 27.60 27.91 -10.45
CA HIS A 132 26.88 29.15 -10.12
C HIS A 132 26.68 29.20 -8.62
N ILE A 133 27.69 29.73 -7.93
CA ILE A 133 27.60 30.24 -6.56
C ILE A 133 26.74 31.51 -6.63
N SER A 134 25.57 31.48 -5.98
CA SER A 134 24.88 32.69 -5.54
C SER A 134 24.92 32.73 -4.02
N ASP A 135 25.65 33.72 -3.52
CA ASP A 135 25.78 34.21 -2.15
C ASP A 135 24.45 34.30 -1.37
N PHE A 136 24.43 34.01 -0.07
CA PHE A 136 24.86 34.92 1.00
C PHE A 136 24.39 34.38 2.37
N GLU A 137 25.08 34.82 3.41
CA GLU A 137 25.10 34.35 4.80
C GLU A 137 23.74 34.26 5.51
N GLY A 138 23.64 33.26 6.39
CA GLY A 138 22.54 33.14 7.35
C GLY A 138 22.71 31.95 8.29
N GLY A 139 23.67 32.03 9.21
CA GLY A 139 23.79 31.08 10.31
C GLY A 139 22.47 30.97 11.08
N ARG A 140 21.74 29.86 10.88
CA ARG A 140 20.62 29.46 11.73
C ARG A 140 20.62 27.95 11.87
N ARG A 141 20.73 27.52 13.12
CA ARG A 141 20.48 26.16 13.64
C ARG A 141 19.30 25.53 12.90
N ARG A 142 19.55 24.66 11.92
CA ARG A 142 18.50 23.89 11.23
C ARG A 142 18.00 22.81 12.18
N SER A 143 16.73 22.92 12.53
CA SER A 143 16.04 22.09 13.50
C SER A 143 15.95 20.63 13.03
N SER A 144 16.02 19.70 13.97
CA SER A 144 15.92 18.24 13.79
C SER A 144 14.64 17.80 13.06
N PHE A 145 13.65 18.68 12.92
CA PHE A 145 12.37 18.43 12.23
C PHE A 145 12.51 18.30 10.71
N SER A 146 13.42 19.05 10.07
CA SER A 146 13.62 18.97 8.60
C SER A 146 14.17 17.60 8.19
N SER A 147 15.02 16.99 9.03
CA SER A 147 15.61 15.67 8.75
C SER A 147 14.60 14.51 8.80
N PHE A 148 13.50 14.68 9.53
CA PHE A 148 12.44 13.67 9.62
C PHE A 148 11.60 13.66 8.34
N THR A 149 11.18 14.84 7.89
CA THR A 149 10.46 15.06 6.63
C THR A 149 11.31 14.55 5.46
N GLU A 150 12.58 14.96 5.38
CA GLU A 150 13.48 14.55 4.30
C GLU A 150 13.71 13.02 4.27
N ARG A 151 13.80 12.35 5.44
CA ARG A 151 13.91 10.88 5.53
C ARG A 151 12.62 10.14 5.15
N LEU A 152 11.46 10.69 5.46
CA LEU A 152 10.18 10.07 5.12
C LEU A 152 9.90 10.11 3.61
N PHE A 153 10.42 11.13 2.91
CA PHE A 153 10.20 11.34 1.48
C PHE A 153 11.33 10.83 0.57
N HIS A 154 12.58 10.78 1.02
CA HIS A 154 13.69 10.25 0.22
C HIS A 154 13.67 8.71 0.09
N ASP A 155 13.11 7.98 1.06
CA ASP A 155 12.83 6.54 0.96
C ASP A 155 11.46 6.25 0.28
N GLY A 156 10.75 7.29 -0.19
CA GLY A 156 9.38 7.21 -0.70
C GLY A 156 9.21 6.47 -2.03
N GLU A 157 10.27 6.39 -2.85
CA GLU A 157 10.25 5.69 -4.16
C GLU A 157 10.05 4.18 -4.02
N HIS A 158 10.48 3.63 -2.88
CA HIS A 158 10.36 2.22 -2.59
C HIS A 158 9.05 1.88 -1.87
N LEU A 159 8.25 2.88 -1.49
CA LEU A 159 6.96 2.68 -0.82
C LEU A 159 5.81 2.43 -1.81
N SER A 160 6.02 2.68 -3.10
CA SER A 160 5.04 2.32 -4.13
C SER A 160 5.32 0.94 -4.69
N PRO A 161 4.31 0.09 -4.85
CA PRO A 161 4.45 -1.18 -5.56
C PRO A 161 4.50 -1.00 -7.07
N ALA A 162 4.13 0.19 -7.54
CA ALA A 162 4.05 0.52 -8.96
C ALA A 162 5.39 0.96 -9.55
N THR A 163 6.46 1.00 -8.75
CA THR A 163 7.79 1.37 -9.26
C THR A 163 8.54 0.17 -9.85
N PRO A 164 8.58 -0.04 -11.19
CA PRO A 164 9.46 -1.01 -11.83
C PRO A 164 10.91 -0.73 -11.49
N PHE A 165 11.58 -1.77 -11.02
CA PHE A 165 13.01 -1.78 -10.71
C PHE A 165 13.83 -1.76 -12.01
N VAL A 166 14.00 -0.56 -12.58
CA VAL A 166 14.99 -0.30 -13.62
C VAL A 166 16.27 0.16 -12.94
N ASP A 167 17.39 -0.46 -13.31
CA ASP A 167 18.72 -0.04 -12.87
C ASP A 167 19.02 1.33 -13.49
N THR A 168 18.68 2.41 -12.81
CA THR A 168 19.32 3.70 -13.09
C THR A 168 20.76 3.58 -12.61
N PRO A 169 21.78 3.90 -13.44
CA PRO A 169 23.15 3.98 -12.97
C PRO A 169 23.16 5.00 -11.84
N ALA A 170 23.48 4.55 -10.62
CA ALA A 170 23.58 5.45 -9.49
C ALA A 170 24.61 6.53 -9.84
N PRO A 171 24.30 7.83 -9.73
CA PRO A 171 25.37 8.81 -9.63
C PRO A 171 26.20 8.40 -8.41
N ASP A 172 27.52 8.30 -8.58
CA ASP A 172 28.50 7.89 -7.56
C ASP A 172 28.12 8.42 -6.18
N THR A 173 27.37 7.62 -5.42
CA THR A 173 26.80 8.06 -4.15
C THR A 173 27.77 7.63 -3.09
N ALA A 174 28.45 8.64 -2.53
CA ALA A 174 29.25 8.52 -1.34
C ALA A 174 28.59 7.56 -0.34
N ARG A 175 29.31 6.49 0.01
CA ARG A 175 28.98 5.49 1.04
C ARG A 175 28.10 6.09 2.13
N GLN A 176 26.78 5.85 2.05
CA GLN A 176 25.89 6.19 3.15
C GLN A 176 26.25 5.27 4.32
N ALA A 177 26.60 5.87 5.46
CA ALA A 177 27.00 5.13 6.65
C ALA A 177 25.95 4.07 7.02
N PRO A 178 26.36 2.84 7.39
CA PRO A 178 25.42 1.76 7.66
C PRO A 178 24.42 2.21 8.71
N ARG A 179 23.13 2.20 8.32
CA ARG A 179 22.00 2.47 9.23
C ARG A 179 22.17 1.54 10.43
N SER A 180 22.33 2.09 11.63
CA SER A 180 22.26 1.28 12.84
C SER A 180 20.90 0.58 12.85
N ALA A 181 20.89 -0.75 12.73
CA ALA A 181 19.66 -1.55 12.57
C ALA A 181 18.61 -1.21 13.63
N LEU A 182 19.05 -0.91 14.87
CA LEU A 182 18.21 -0.46 15.96
C LEU A 182 17.42 0.81 15.65
N LYS A 183 18.05 1.81 15.01
CA LYS A 183 17.39 3.07 14.64
C LYS A 183 16.31 2.86 13.58
N SER A 184 16.55 1.96 12.62
CA SER A 184 15.57 1.60 11.58
C SER A 184 14.38 0.84 12.17
N VAL A 185 14.63 -0.15 13.04
CA VAL A 185 13.58 -0.88 13.76
C VAL A 185 12.74 0.06 14.61
N LEU A 186 13.39 0.94 15.39
CA LEU A 186 12.67 1.91 16.22
C LEU A 186 11.80 2.86 15.38
N PHE A 187 12.33 3.35 14.27
CA PHE A 187 11.58 4.22 13.36
C PHE A 187 10.34 3.51 12.79
N ASN A 188 10.50 2.28 12.30
CA ASN A 188 9.39 1.49 11.77
C ASN A 188 8.32 1.20 12.84
N LEU A 189 8.74 0.86 14.06
CA LEU A 189 7.82 0.64 15.18
C LEU A 189 7.03 1.90 15.54
N VAL A 190 7.69 3.05 15.63
CA VAL A 190 7.03 4.33 15.90
C VAL A 190 6.04 4.66 14.79
N ALA A 191 6.41 4.47 13.52
CA ALA A 191 5.52 4.69 12.39
C ALA A 191 4.27 3.80 12.48
N VAL A 192 4.42 2.51 12.77
CA VAL A 192 3.30 1.57 12.94
C VAL A 192 2.38 2.00 14.08
N ILE A 193 2.94 2.38 15.25
CA ILE A 193 2.15 2.83 16.40
C ILE A 193 1.35 4.09 16.05
N LEU A 194 1.96 5.05 15.36
CA LEU A 194 1.30 6.28 14.96
C LEU A 194 0.15 6.03 13.99
N VAL A 195 0.31 5.11 13.02
CA VAL A 195 -0.76 4.73 12.09
C VAL A 195 -1.90 4.01 12.80
N CYS A 196 -1.60 3.07 13.70
CA CYS A 196 -2.61 2.42 14.52
C CYS A 196 -3.37 3.42 15.40
N ALA A 197 -2.66 4.38 16.01
CA ALA A 197 -3.27 5.45 16.80
C ALA A 197 -4.16 6.35 15.94
N ALA A 198 -3.71 6.72 14.73
CA ALA A 198 -4.50 7.51 13.79
C ALA A 198 -5.77 6.77 13.36
N GLY A 199 -5.71 5.47 13.09
CA GLY A 199 -6.87 4.64 12.80
C GLY A 199 -7.83 4.54 13.99
N PHE A 200 -7.31 4.35 15.21
CA PHE A 200 -8.15 4.35 16.41
C PHE A 200 -8.83 5.70 16.65
N LEU A 201 -8.11 6.82 16.49
CA LEU A 201 -8.67 8.17 16.56
C LEU A 201 -9.72 8.39 15.47
N GLY A 202 -9.46 7.93 14.24
CA GLY A 202 -10.41 7.98 13.13
C GLY A 202 -11.71 7.27 13.48
N TRP A 203 -11.61 6.05 14.01
CA TRP A 203 -12.78 5.31 14.51
C TRP A 203 -13.53 6.10 15.58
N LEU A 204 -12.85 6.69 16.57
CA LEU A 204 -13.49 7.49 17.62
C LEU A 204 -14.32 8.66 17.08
N PHE A 205 -13.87 9.33 16.01
CA PHE A 205 -14.62 10.42 15.38
C PHE A 205 -15.83 9.93 14.57
N THR A 206 -15.76 8.71 14.04
CA THR A 206 -16.83 8.09 13.24
C THR A 206 -17.77 7.20 14.05
N TYR A 207 -17.42 6.89 15.30
CA TYR A 207 -18.19 5.97 16.14
C TYR A 207 -19.53 6.62 16.52
N GLN A 208 -20.61 5.96 16.11
CA GLN A 208 -21.96 6.30 16.54
C GLN A 208 -22.45 5.15 17.44
N PRO A 209 -22.82 5.43 18.72
CA PRO A 209 -23.40 4.41 19.57
C PRO A 209 -24.75 3.95 18.98
N PRO A 210 -25.07 2.65 19.02
CA PRO A 210 -26.34 2.17 18.50
C PRO A 210 -27.50 2.86 19.24
N GLU A 211 -28.33 3.59 18.51
CA GLU A 211 -29.50 4.27 19.06
C GLU A 211 -30.55 3.21 19.41
N ASN A 212 -31.19 3.30 20.59
CA ASN A 212 -32.15 2.30 21.10
C ASN A 212 -33.46 2.17 20.28
N ASN A 213 -33.55 2.78 19.09
CA ASN A 213 -34.79 2.94 18.33
C ASN A 213 -34.68 2.47 16.87
N THR A 214 -34.33 1.22 16.58
CA THR A 214 -34.49 0.69 15.21
C THR A 214 -34.95 -0.76 15.16
N ALA A 215 -36.22 -0.99 15.51
CA ALA A 215 -36.97 -2.15 15.01
C ALA A 215 -37.28 -2.06 13.48
N ASN A 216 -36.67 -1.12 12.75
CA ASN A 216 -36.92 -0.85 11.33
C ASN A 216 -35.68 -0.94 10.42
N GLU A 217 -34.49 -1.30 10.94
CA GLU A 217 -33.30 -1.55 10.10
C GLU A 217 -33.17 -3.02 9.65
N GLY A 218 -34.29 -3.75 9.67
CA GLY A 218 -34.36 -5.17 9.30
C GLY A 218 -34.55 -5.44 7.81
N GLU A 219 -34.28 -4.48 6.90
CA GLU A 219 -34.55 -4.63 5.46
C GLU A 219 -33.32 -4.67 4.56
N ASP A 220 -32.10 -4.57 5.09
CA ASP A 220 -30.90 -4.92 4.32
C ASP A 220 -30.59 -6.41 4.49
N SER A 221 -31.48 -7.24 3.93
CA SER A 221 -31.18 -8.65 3.70
C SER A 221 -29.81 -8.76 3.01
N ILE A 222 -28.92 -9.62 3.50
CA ILE A 222 -27.64 -9.91 2.85
C ILE A 222 -27.96 -10.48 1.46
N GLN A 223 -27.87 -9.64 0.42
CA GLN A 223 -28.18 -10.02 -0.95
C GLN A 223 -26.94 -10.56 -1.63
N PHE A 224 -27.07 -11.72 -2.24
CA PHE A 224 -26.02 -12.30 -3.06
C PHE A 224 -26.16 -11.84 -4.51
N ASN A 225 -25.28 -10.94 -4.96
CA ASN A 225 -25.28 -10.45 -6.34
C ASN A 225 -24.22 -11.15 -7.18
N VAL A 226 -24.63 -11.95 -8.17
CA VAL A 226 -23.70 -12.71 -9.03
C VAL A 226 -22.76 -11.79 -9.82
N LEU A 227 -23.26 -10.67 -10.36
CA LEU A 227 -22.43 -9.70 -11.07
C LEU A 227 -21.45 -9.01 -10.12
N GLY A 228 -21.90 -8.72 -8.89
CA GLY A 228 -21.06 -8.20 -7.82
C GLY A 228 -19.89 -9.14 -7.51
N GLN A 229 -20.17 -10.44 -7.34
CA GLN A 229 -19.15 -11.47 -7.14
C GLN A 229 -18.19 -11.59 -8.31
N ILE A 230 -18.68 -11.64 -9.55
CA ILE A 230 -17.83 -11.73 -10.74
C ILE A 230 -16.85 -10.54 -10.77
N GLY A 231 -17.34 -9.31 -10.52
CA GLY A 231 -16.49 -8.13 -10.41
C GLY A 231 -15.45 -8.26 -9.30
N GLY A 232 -15.87 -8.70 -8.10
CA GLY A 232 -14.96 -8.96 -6.98
C GLY A 232 -13.87 -9.99 -7.30
N TYR A 233 -14.20 -11.08 -8.00
CA TYR A 233 -13.22 -12.09 -8.42
C TYR A 233 -12.28 -11.60 -9.52
N ILE A 234 -12.77 -10.83 -10.49
CA ILE A 234 -11.91 -10.19 -11.51
C ILE A 234 -10.90 -9.27 -10.83
N CYS A 235 -11.37 -8.40 -9.94
CA CYS A 235 -10.52 -7.54 -9.11
C CYS A 235 -9.45 -8.36 -8.35
N CYS A 236 -9.87 -9.42 -7.65
CA CYS A 236 -8.97 -10.32 -6.92
C CYS A 236 -7.87 -10.88 -7.83
N VAL A 237 -8.22 -11.40 -9.01
CA VAL A 237 -7.25 -11.96 -9.97
C VAL A 237 -6.29 -10.90 -10.48
N LEU A 238 -6.77 -9.70 -10.84
CA LEU A 238 -5.92 -8.61 -11.33
C LEU A 238 -4.93 -8.14 -10.27
N TYR A 239 -5.38 -7.95 -9.03
CA TYR A 239 -4.52 -7.55 -7.92
C TYR A 239 -3.48 -8.61 -7.57
N LEU A 240 -3.87 -9.88 -7.45
CA LEU A 240 -2.92 -10.95 -7.14
C LEU A 240 -1.96 -11.16 -8.30
N GLY A 241 -2.47 -11.18 -9.52
CA GLY A 241 -1.69 -11.31 -10.75
C GLY A 241 -0.63 -10.23 -10.89
N SER A 242 -0.95 -8.98 -10.53
CA SER A 242 0.02 -7.86 -10.58
C SER A 242 1.22 -8.05 -9.64
N ARG A 243 1.08 -8.79 -8.55
CA ARG A 243 2.13 -8.97 -7.53
C ARG A 243 3.10 -10.12 -7.84
N VAL A 244 2.67 -11.11 -8.63
CA VAL A 244 3.49 -12.28 -8.99
C VAL A 244 4.76 -11.92 -9.78
N PRO A 245 4.73 -11.01 -10.78
CA PRO A 245 5.93 -10.60 -11.50
C PRO A 245 7.06 -10.13 -10.57
N GLN A 246 6.72 -9.41 -9.50
CA GLN A 246 7.72 -8.92 -8.56
C GLN A 246 8.39 -10.06 -7.80
N LEU A 247 7.60 -11.02 -7.29
CA LEU A 247 8.12 -12.19 -6.59
C LEU A 247 9.05 -13.01 -7.50
N TYR A 248 8.69 -13.13 -8.78
CA TYR A 248 9.51 -13.81 -9.79
C TYR A 248 10.81 -13.05 -10.08
N LEU A 249 10.76 -11.72 -10.19
CA LEU A 249 11.95 -10.91 -10.43
C LEU A 249 12.93 -10.97 -9.26
N ASN A 250 12.44 -10.89 -8.03
CA ASN A 250 13.27 -11.08 -6.82
C ASN A 250 13.95 -12.46 -6.84
N TYR A 251 13.21 -13.51 -7.22
CA TYR A 251 13.78 -14.84 -7.38
C TYR A 251 14.84 -14.87 -8.48
N LYS A 252 14.58 -14.30 -9.65
CA LYS A 252 15.56 -14.30 -10.74
C LYS A 252 16.84 -13.53 -10.39
N ARG A 253 16.70 -12.40 -9.68
CA ARG A 253 17.81 -11.52 -9.29
C ARG A 253 18.59 -12.04 -8.08
N GLN A 254 18.01 -12.96 -7.30
CA GLN A 254 18.56 -13.42 -6.02
C GLN A 254 18.91 -12.24 -5.08
N SER A 255 18.10 -11.17 -5.14
CA SER A 255 18.28 -9.94 -4.37
C SER A 255 16.92 -9.29 -4.13
N THR A 256 16.77 -8.65 -2.98
CA THR A 256 15.63 -7.77 -2.62
C THR A 256 16.04 -6.30 -2.50
N GLU A 257 17.17 -5.92 -3.13
CA GLU A 257 17.65 -4.55 -3.12
C GLU A 257 16.64 -3.60 -3.80
N GLY A 258 16.38 -2.46 -3.17
CA GLY A 258 15.35 -1.51 -3.59
C GLY A 258 13.93 -1.81 -3.07
N ILE A 259 13.67 -2.88 -2.33
CA ILE A 259 12.32 -3.12 -1.79
C ILE A 259 12.15 -2.41 -0.44
N SER A 260 11.13 -1.55 -0.30
CA SER A 260 10.81 -1.00 1.02
C SER A 260 10.06 -2.01 1.87
N MET A 261 10.74 -2.55 2.87
CA MET A 261 10.11 -3.42 3.88
C MET A 261 8.99 -2.71 4.64
N LEU A 262 9.06 -1.40 4.79
CA LEU A 262 8.04 -0.62 5.50
C LEU A 262 6.70 -0.63 4.74
N PHE A 263 6.73 -0.57 3.40
CA PHE A 263 5.53 -0.73 2.59
C PHE A 263 4.87 -2.09 2.82
N PHE A 264 5.65 -3.18 2.78
CA PHE A 264 5.12 -4.53 3.02
C PHE A 264 4.58 -4.72 4.43
N ILE A 265 5.20 -4.10 5.45
CA ILE A 265 4.68 -4.11 6.83
C ILE A 265 3.30 -3.44 6.89
N PHE A 266 3.15 -2.25 6.30
CA PHE A 266 1.86 -1.55 6.27
C PHE A 266 0.81 -2.26 5.40
N ALA A 267 1.21 -2.85 4.28
CA ALA A 267 0.34 -3.65 3.43
C ALA A 267 -0.18 -4.89 4.17
N CYS A 268 0.69 -5.59 4.91
CA CYS A 268 0.31 -6.72 5.75
C CYS A 268 -0.62 -6.30 6.90
N LEU A 269 -0.28 -5.23 7.61
CA LEU A 269 -1.11 -4.71 8.69
C LEU A 269 -2.49 -4.25 8.18
N GLY A 270 -2.51 -3.54 7.04
CA GLY A 270 -3.74 -3.07 6.40
C GLY A 270 -4.64 -4.22 5.95
N ASN A 271 -4.08 -5.25 5.30
CA ASN A 271 -4.84 -6.43 4.89
C ASN A 271 -5.30 -7.29 6.07
N LEU A 272 -4.47 -7.46 7.11
CA LEU A 272 -4.84 -8.22 8.29
C LEU A 272 -6.00 -7.55 9.03
N THR A 273 -5.92 -6.25 9.26
CA THR A 273 -6.97 -5.48 9.93
C THR A 273 -8.24 -5.37 9.08
N TYR A 274 -8.11 -5.30 7.75
CA TYR A 274 -9.24 -5.42 6.83
C TYR A 274 -9.97 -6.77 6.95
N VAL A 275 -9.23 -7.89 6.92
CA VAL A 275 -9.83 -9.22 7.08
C VAL A 275 -10.52 -9.35 8.44
N ILE A 276 -9.88 -8.88 9.52
CA ILE A 276 -10.50 -8.89 10.85
C ILE A 276 -11.80 -8.07 10.85
N SER A 277 -11.81 -6.90 10.18
CA SER A 277 -13.01 -6.07 10.11
C SER A 277 -14.20 -6.75 9.46
N ILE A 278 -13.95 -7.57 8.43
CA ILE A 278 -14.99 -8.35 7.75
C ILE A 278 -15.42 -9.52 8.65
N LEU A 279 -14.47 -10.26 9.21
CA LEU A 279 -14.80 -11.46 10.01
C LEU A 279 -15.48 -11.13 11.35
N ALA A 280 -15.24 -9.95 11.89
CA ALA A 280 -15.89 -9.39 13.09
C ALA A 280 -17.33 -8.94 12.77
N TYR A 281 -18.19 -9.87 12.38
CA TYR A 281 -19.58 -9.62 12.04
C TYR A 281 -20.53 -10.28 13.04
N LYS A 282 -21.51 -9.52 13.53
CA LYS A 282 -22.57 -10.00 14.43
C LYS A 282 -23.86 -10.22 13.64
N PRO A 283 -24.32 -11.48 13.46
CA PRO A 283 -25.55 -11.74 12.73
C PRO A 283 -26.76 -11.21 13.51
N VAL A 284 -27.57 -10.37 12.86
CA VAL A 284 -28.82 -9.85 13.43
C VAL A 284 -29.95 -10.83 13.11
N CYS A 285 -30.54 -11.42 14.15
CA CYS A 285 -31.59 -12.43 13.99
C CYS A 285 -32.99 -11.81 14.15
N HIS A 286 -33.95 -12.31 13.38
CA HIS A 286 -35.33 -11.79 13.35
C HIS A 286 -36.27 -12.48 14.35
N GLY A 287 -35.73 -13.25 15.30
CA GLY A 287 -36.50 -13.97 16.31
C GLY A 287 -37.20 -13.05 17.33
N HIS A 288 -38.33 -13.50 17.86
CA HIS A 288 -39.01 -12.81 18.97
C HIS A 288 -38.08 -12.69 20.19
N GLY A 289 -37.79 -11.45 20.60
CA GLY A 289 -36.94 -11.14 21.76
C GLY A 289 -35.44 -11.06 21.49
N GLY A 290 -35.00 -10.97 20.23
CA GLY A 290 -33.57 -10.81 19.89
C GLY A 290 -32.74 -12.09 20.00
N HIS A 291 -33.38 -13.24 20.22
CA HIS A 291 -32.73 -14.55 20.23
C HIS A 291 -32.85 -15.24 18.87
N CYS A 292 -31.73 -15.71 18.32
CA CYS A 292 -31.66 -16.49 17.10
C CYS A 292 -32.27 -17.89 17.30
N ARG A 293 -32.93 -18.43 16.27
CA ARG A 293 -33.26 -19.86 16.23
C ARG A 293 -31.97 -20.69 16.13
N PRO A 294 -31.96 -21.95 16.60
CA PRO A 294 -30.82 -22.85 16.40
C PRO A 294 -30.46 -22.95 14.92
N GLY A 295 -29.22 -22.62 14.55
CA GLY A 295 -28.72 -22.66 13.17
C GLY A 295 -28.88 -21.36 12.36
N GLU A 296 -29.84 -20.48 12.71
CA GLU A 296 -30.13 -19.25 11.96
C GLU A 296 -28.92 -18.29 11.93
N ALA A 297 -28.25 -18.10 13.06
CA ALA A 297 -27.05 -17.26 13.14
C ALA A 297 -25.91 -17.76 12.24
N GLY A 298 -25.74 -19.08 12.15
CA GLY A 298 -24.73 -19.71 11.30
C GLY A 298 -25.04 -19.53 9.82
N ASP A 299 -26.31 -19.66 9.42
CA ASP A 299 -26.75 -19.46 8.03
C ASP A 299 -26.57 -17.99 7.59
N ILE A 300 -26.90 -17.04 8.46
CA ILE A 300 -26.70 -15.60 8.20
C ILE A 300 -25.21 -15.31 8.06
N TYR A 301 -24.38 -15.78 9.00
CA TYR A 301 -22.93 -15.59 8.93
C TYR A 301 -22.33 -16.26 7.68
N GLY A 302 -22.78 -17.46 7.32
CA GLY A 302 -22.33 -18.16 6.12
C GLY A 302 -22.65 -17.40 4.83
N ARG A 303 -23.87 -16.83 4.72
CA ARG A 303 -24.23 -15.96 3.60
C ARG A 303 -23.37 -14.70 3.57
N TYR A 304 -23.18 -14.05 4.71
CA TYR A 304 -22.30 -12.88 4.83
C TYR A 304 -20.86 -13.22 4.39
N PHE A 305 -20.33 -14.36 4.83
CA PHE A 305 -19.01 -14.82 4.46
C PHE A 305 -18.88 -15.05 2.95
N LEU A 306 -19.86 -15.72 2.34
CA LEU A 306 -19.91 -15.94 0.89
C LEU A 306 -20.01 -14.63 0.10
N VAL A 307 -20.79 -13.68 0.60
CA VAL A 307 -20.89 -12.34 0.03
C VAL A 307 -19.53 -11.63 0.03
N ASN A 308 -18.72 -11.80 1.08
CA ASN A 308 -17.40 -11.16 1.18
C ASN A 308 -16.23 -12.01 0.64
N LEU A 309 -16.52 -13.20 0.10
CA LEU A 309 -15.50 -14.20 -0.20
C LEU A 309 -14.44 -13.73 -1.19
N SER A 310 -14.83 -13.01 -2.25
CA SER A 310 -13.87 -12.50 -3.24
C SER A 310 -12.87 -11.51 -2.63
N TRP A 311 -13.32 -10.64 -1.73
CA TRP A 311 -12.45 -9.68 -1.02
C TRP A 311 -11.55 -10.39 -0.01
N LEU A 312 -12.10 -11.36 0.74
CA LEU A 312 -11.32 -12.18 1.67
C LEU A 312 -10.21 -12.96 0.96
N LEU A 313 -10.52 -13.55 -0.20
CA LEU A 313 -9.52 -14.24 -1.03
C LEU A 313 -8.45 -13.29 -1.56
N GLY A 314 -8.84 -12.08 -2.01
CA GLY A 314 -7.89 -11.08 -2.47
C GLY A 314 -6.93 -10.62 -1.37
N SER A 315 -7.46 -10.29 -0.18
CA SER A 315 -6.63 -9.85 0.95
C SER A 315 -5.77 -10.97 1.52
N PHE A 316 -6.32 -12.18 1.69
CA PHE A 316 -5.54 -13.33 2.16
C PHE A 316 -4.48 -13.75 1.15
N GLY A 317 -4.81 -13.78 -0.14
CA GLY A 317 -3.84 -14.02 -1.21
C GLY A 317 -2.72 -12.99 -1.20
N THR A 318 -3.04 -11.71 -0.95
CA THR A 318 -2.02 -10.66 -0.84
C THR A 318 -1.11 -10.89 0.37
N LEU A 319 -1.66 -11.24 1.53
CA LEU A 319 -0.87 -11.60 2.72
C LEU A 319 0.09 -12.76 2.45
N LEU A 320 -0.34 -13.78 1.69
CA LEU A 320 0.52 -14.89 1.31
C LEU A 320 1.65 -14.47 0.37
N LEU A 321 1.36 -13.61 -0.61
CA LEU A 321 2.38 -13.09 -1.54
C LEU A 321 3.39 -12.19 -0.81
N ASP A 322 2.90 -11.32 0.08
CA ASP A 322 3.73 -10.46 0.91
C ASP A 322 4.62 -11.28 1.86
N ALA A 323 4.09 -12.36 2.44
CA ALA A 323 4.89 -13.32 3.21
C ALA A 323 6.00 -13.95 2.35
N GLY A 324 5.72 -14.26 1.08
CA GLY A 324 6.72 -14.70 0.11
C GLY A 324 7.84 -13.68 -0.09
N VAL A 325 7.51 -12.38 -0.14
CA VAL A 325 8.52 -11.30 -0.23
C VAL A 325 9.36 -11.22 1.04
N PHE A 326 8.75 -11.37 2.23
CA PHE A 326 9.52 -11.42 3.49
C PHE A 326 10.48 -12.60 3.53
N VAL A 327 10.04 -13.79 3.08
CA VAL A 327 10.92 -14.97 2.98
C VAL A 327 12.11 -14.66 2.06
N GLN A 328 11.86 -14.07 0.88
CA GLN A 328 12.93 -13.67 -0.04
C GLN A 328 13.87 -12.64 0.58
N TYR A 329 13.34 -11.67 1.32
CA TYR A 329 14.16 -10.66 2.02
C TYR A 329 15.13 -11.31 3.01
N PHE A 330 14.67 -12.25 3.83
CA PHE A 330 15.56 -12.94 4.77
C PHE A 330 16.52 -13.90 4.08
N MET A 331 16.11 -14.52 2.97
CA MET A 331 16.94 -15.47 2.22
C MET A 331 18.07 -14.81 1.44
N TYR A 332 17.83 -13.62 0.86
CA TYR A 332 18.82 -12.89 0.06
C TYR A 332 19.58 -11.83 0.85
N LYS A 333 19.33 -11.73 2.16
CA LYS A 333 20.15 -10.92 3.05
C LYS A 333 21.53 -11.57 3.16
N LYS A 334 22.51 -11.02 2.45
CA LYS A 334 23.91 -11.43 2.62
C LYS A 334 24.35 -11.02 4.03
N ASP A 335 24.92 -11.96 4.76
CA ASP A 335 25.65 -11.63 5.99
C ASP A 335 26.95 -10.94 5.58
N ASP A 336 27.22 -9.74 6.11
CA ASP A 336 28.43 -8.94 5.89
C ASP A 336 29.75 -9.68 6.28
N SER A 337 29.67 -10.95 6.68
CA SER A 337 30.81 -11.80 7.03
C SER A 337 31.56 -12.39 5.83
N ASP A 338 30.97 -12.42 4.62
CA ASP A 338 31.60 -13.01 3.44
C ASP A 338 32.39 -12.00 2.57
N GLU A 339 32.22 -10.69 2.79
CA GLU A 339 32.99 -9.65 2.08
C GLU A 339 34.33 -9.29 2.75
N ALA A 340 34.62 -9.87 3.92
CA ALA A 340 35.90 -9.65 4.62
C ALA A 340 37.02 -10.64 4.22
N VAL A 341 36.77 -11.54 3.26
CA VAL A 341 37.73 -12.57 2.81
C VAL A 341 37.82 -12.61 1.28
N VAL A 342 38.18 -11.50 0.63
CA VAL A 342 38.80 -11.52 -0.71
C VAL A 342 39.91 -10.48 -0.78
#